data_AF-A0A376KQB9-F1
#
_entry.id   AF-A0A376KQB9-F1
#
_cell.length_a   1.000
_cell.length_b   1.000
_cell.length_c   1.000
_cell.angle_alpha   90.00
_cell.angle_beta   90.00
_cell.angle_gamma   90.00
#
_symmetry.space_group_name_H-M   'P 1'
#
loop_
_entity.id
_entity.type
_entity.pdbx_description
1 polymer ?
#
loop_
_entity_poly.entity_id
_entity_poly.type
_entity_poly.pdbx_seq_one_letter_code
_entity_poly.pdbx_strand_id
1 'polypeptide(L)'
;MHPAWFRIGGVAHDLPRGWDRLLREFLDWMPKRLASYEKAALQNTILKGRSQGVAAYGAKEALEWGHHWRGPACYRDRLRRA
;
A
#
# COMPACT_ATOMS: atom_id res chain seq x y z
N MET A 1 16.05 4.98 -9.61
CA MET A 1 16.40 3.55 -9.84
C MET A 1 15.60 3.08 -11.06
N HIS A 2 16.23 2.92 -12.24
CA HIS A 2 15.55 2.66 -13.53
C HIS A 2 16.08 1.38 -14.21
N PRO A 3 15.63 0.18 -13.80
CA PRO A 3 16.24 -1.08 -14.24
C PRO A 3 15.77 -1.60 -15.61
N ALA A 4 14.72 -1.02 -16.23
CA ALA A 4 14.15 -1.45 -17.51
C ALA A 4 13.98 -2.99 -17.66
N TRP A 5 13.63 -3.65 -16.55
CA TRP A 5 13.61 -5.12 -16.42
C TRP A 5 12.39 -5.76 -17.07
N PHE A 6 11.22 -5.11 -16.97
CA PHE A 6 10.01 -5.53 -17.67
C PHE A 6 9.98 -4.93 -19.07
N ARG A 7 9.72 -5.75 -20.09
CA ARG A 7 9.64 -5.34 -21.49
C ARG A 7 8.42 -5.99 -22.14
N ILE A 8 7.96 -5.44 -23.26
CA ILE A 8 6.90 -6.06 -24.06
C ILE A 8 7.39 -7.45 -24.49
N GLY A 9 6.66 -8.50 -24.11
CA GLY A 9 7.05 -9.89 -24.34
C GLY A 9 7.75 -10.58 -23.17
N GLY A 10 7.98 -9.92 -22.03
CA GLY A 10 8.43 -10.59 -20.80
C GLY A 10 9.46 -9.81 -19.98
N VAL A 11 10.53 -10.50 -19.58
CA VAL A 11 11.62 -9.95 -18.76
C VAL A 11 12.90 -9.77 -19.59
N ALA A 12 13.73 -8.81 -19.22
CA ALA A 12 14.97 -8.50 -19.92
C ALA A 12 16.03 -9.61 -19.81
N HIS A 13 16.14 -10.23 -18.64
CA HIS A 13 17.09 -11.30 -18.34
C HIS A 13 16.52 -12.28 -17.31
N ASP A 14 17.09 -13.48 -17.23
CA ASP A 14 16.84 -14.43 -16.15
C ASP A 14 17.41 -13.94 -14.82
N LEU A 15 16.91 -14.52 -13.73
CA LEU A 15 17.36 -14.21 -12.38
C LEU A 15 18.77 -14.77 -12.12
N PRO A 16 19.63 -14.03 -11.39
CA PRO A 16 20.94 -14.55 -10.97
C PRO A 16 20.80 -15.83 -10.14
N ARG A 17 21.79 -16.73 -10.26
CA ARG A 17 21.84 -17.97 -9.47
C ARG A 17 21.89 -17.62 -7.96
N GLY A 18 20.99 -18.22 -7.18
CA GLY A 18 20.91 -18.00 -5.73
C GLY A 18 20.11 -16.76 -5.29
N TRP A 19 19.44 -16.07 -6.22
CA TRP A 19 18.54 -14.94 -5.91
C TRP A 19 17.39 -15.37 -4.98
N ASP A 20 16.91 -16.60 -5.14
CA ASP A 20 15.81 -17.16 -4.36
C ASP A 20 16.12 -17.23 -2.86
N ARG A 21 17.37 -17.52 -2.48
CA ARG A 21 17.79 -17.53 -1.07
C ARG A 21 17.68 -16.14 -0.44
N LEU A 22 18.19 -15.11 -1.12
CA LEU A 22 18.12 -13.73 -0.65
C LEU A 22 16.67 -13.25 -0.51
N LEU A 23 15.81 -13.63 -1.46
CA LEU A 23 14.39 -13.32 -1.38
C LEU A 23 13.74 -14.00 -0.16
N ARG A 24 14.02 -15.28 0.08
CA ARG A 24 13.48 -16.04 1.22
C ARG A 24 13.91 -15.43 2.55
N GLU A 25 15.19 -15.11 2.70
CA GLU A 25 15.71 -14.44 3.89
C GLU A 25 15.01 -13.10 4.16
N PHE A 26 14.75 -12.32 3.10
CA PHE A 26 13.99 -11.09 3.22
C PHE A 26 12.53 -11.34 3.61
N LEU A 27 11.87 -12.33 3.00
CA LEU A 27 10.48 -12.68 3.28
C LEU A 27 10.29 -13.21 4.71
N ASP A 28 11.28 -13.89 5.28
CA ASP A 28 11.25 -14.34 6.68
C ASP A 28 11.45 -13.18 7.67
N TRP A 29 12.20 -12.16 7.26
CA TRP A 29 12.52 -11.00 8.09
C TRP A 29 11.43 -9.91 8.05
N MET A 30 10.87 -9.60 6.87
CA MET A 30 10.02 -8.44 6.63
C MET A 30 8.72 -8.44 7.46
N PRO A 31 7.94 -9.54 7.58
CA PRO A 31 6.66 -9.52 8.29
C PRO A 31 6.80 -9.12 9.77
N LYS A 32 7.86 -9.61 10.44
CA LYS A 32 8.16 -9.24 11.83
C LYS A 32 8.44 -7.75 11.97
N ARG A 33 9.16 -7.19 10.99
CA ARG A 33 9.45 -5.75 10.94
C ARG A 33 8.18 -4.93 10.68
N LEU A 34 7.33 -5.40 9.77
CA LEU A 34 6.07 -4.73 9.44
C LEU A 34 5.14 -4.66 10.65
N ALA A 35 5.02 -5.75 11.42
CA ALA A 35 4.25 -5.76 12.67
C ALA A 35 4.78 -4.72 13.68
N SER A 36 6.11 -4.55 13.76
CA SER A 36 6.71 -3.50 14.60
C SER A 36 6.35 -2.09 14.11
N TYR A 37 6.32 -1.84 12.80
CA TYR A 37 5.94 -0.54 12.26
C TYR A 37 4.44 -0.27 12.43
N GLU A 38 3.60 -1.29 12.26
CA GLU A 38 2.16 -1.18 12.52
C GLU A 38 1.93 -0.80 13.99
N LYS A 39 2.57 -1.48 14.94
CA LYS A 39 2.45 -1.16 16.36
C LYS A 39 2.93 0.25 16.68
N ALA A 40 4.07 0.67 16.14
CA ALA A 40 4.66 1.97 16.43
C ALA A 40 3.88 3.14 15.80
N ALA A 41 3.31 2.95 14.60
CA ALA A 41 2.65 4.00 13.84
C ALA A 41 1.14 3.81 13.77
N LEU A 42 0.67 2.73 13.15
CA LEU A 42 -0.74 2.53 12.85
C LEU A 42 -1.60 2.23 14.09
N GLN A 43 -1.01 1.74 15.19
CA GLN A 43 -1.71 1.52 16.46
C GLN A 43 -1.56 2.70 17.44
N ASN A 44 -0.72 3.68 17.12
CA ASN A 44 -0.44 4.83 17.97
C ASN A 44 -1.64 5.79 18.03
N THR A 45 -2.17 6.01 19.23
CA THR A 45 -3.34 6.86 19.47
C THR A 45 -3.11 8.33 19.09
N ILE A 46 -1.90 8.85 19.29
CA ILE A 46 -1.53 10.22 18.91
C ILE A 46 -1.54 10.36 17.38
N LEU A 47 -0.94 9.41 16.67
CA LEU A 47 -0.92 9.46 15.20
C LEU A 47 -2.31 9.26 14.60
N LYS A 48 -3.13 8.36 15.17
CA LYS A 48 -4.54 8.20 14.78
C LYS A 48 -5.31 9.49 14.99
N GLY A 49 -5.21 10.10 16.17
CA GLY A 49 -5.90 11.35 16.49
C GLY A 49 -5.51 12.52 15.56
N ARG A 50 -4.27 12.52 15.05
CA ARG A 50 -3.78 13.54 14.11
C ARG A 50 -4.14 13.31 12.65
N SER A 51 -4.56 12.10 12.27
CA SER A 51 -4.76 11.72 10.87
C SER A 51 -6.20 11.33 10.53
N GLN A 52 -6.97 10.83 11.49
CA GLN A 52 -8.36 10.46 11.27
C GLN A 52 -9.23 11.70 11.02
N GLY A 53 -9.95 11.71 9.91
CA GLY A 53 -10.85 12.81 9.53
C GLY A 53 -10.18 13.96 8.78
N VAL A 54 -8.85 13.93 8.60
CA VAL A 54 -8.12 14.92 7.79
C VAL A 54 -8.33 14.62 6.30
N ALA A 55 -8.61 15.67 5.51
CA ALA A 55 -8.85 15.58 4.06
C ALA A 55 -9.90 14.53 3.68
N ALA A 56 -10.98 14.45 4.46
CA ALA A 56 -12.10 13.57 4.15
C ALA A 56 -12.88 14.09 2.93
N TYR A 57 -13.12 13.20 1.97
CA TYR A 57 -13.92 13.47 0.77
C TYR A 57 -14.83 12.27 0.48
N GLY A 58 -15.95 12.54 -0.17
CA GLY A 58 -16.91 11.52 -0.61
C GLY A 58 -16.52 10.89 -1.94
N ALA A 59 -17.18 9.78 -2.29
CA ALA A 59 -16.89 9.07 -3.53
C ALA A 59 -17.16 9.89 -4.80
N LYS A 60 -18.14 10.82 -4.75
CA LYS A 60 -18.50 11.69 -5.88
C LYS A 60 -17.44 12.76 -6.14
N GLU A 61 -17.01 13.44 -5.08
CA GLU A 61 -15.96 14.46 -5.12
C GLU A 61 -14.63 13.87 -5.62
N ALA A 62 -14.29 12.66 -5.16
CA ALA A 62 -13.12 11.92 -5.64
C ALA A 62 -13.15 11.71 -7.16
N LEU A 63 -14.30 11.29 -7.70
CA LEU A 63 -14.46 11.05 -9.13
C LEU A 63 -14.42 12.35 -9.94
N GLU A 64 -15.05 13.41 -9.44
CA GLU A 64 -15.03 14.74 -10.08
C GLU A 64 -13.59 15.28 -10.21
N TRP A 65 -12.70 14.95 -9.26
CA TRP A 65 -11.28 15.33 -9.31
C TRP A 65 -10.39 14.34 -10.09
N GLY A 66 -10.96 13.32 -10.74
CA GLY A 66 -10.23 12.31 -11.50
C GLY A 66 -9.54 11.25 -10.63
N HIS A 67 -9.90 11.16 -9.35
CA HIS A 67 -9.39 10.15 -8.43
C HIS A 67 -10.15 8.83 -8.65
N HIS A 68 -9.53 7.88 -9.37
CA HIS A 68 -10.13 6.57 -9.68
C HIS A 68 -9.94 5.54 -8.56
N TRP A 69 -9.14 5.85 -7.54
CA TRP A 69 -8.83 4.93 -6.45
C TRP A 69 -10.03 4.71 -5.53
N ARG A 70 -10.50 3.46 -5.43
CA ARG A 70 -11.49 3.04 -4.43
C ARG A 70 -10.81 2.76 -3.09
N GLY A 71 -10.39 3.82 -2.41
CA GLY A 71 -9.84 3.74 -1.05
C GLY A 71 -10.91 3.73 0.06
N PRO A 72 -10.50 3.54 1.32
CA PRO A 72 -11.40 3.52 2.49
C PRO A 72 -12.24 4.79 2.65
N ALA A 73 -11.71 5.94 2.20
CA ALA A 73 -12.42 7.22 2.19
C ALA A 73 -13.74 7.15 1.41
N CYS A 74 -13.77 6.44 0.28
CA CYS A 74 -14.95 6.27 -0.56
C CYS A 74 -15.95 5.21 -0.04
N TYR A 75 -15.58 4.43 1.00
CA TYR A 75 -16.42 3.34 1.51
C TYR A 75 -17.47 3.83 2.53
N ARG A 76 -17.23 4.99 3.16
CA ARG A 76 -18.10 5.55 4.20
C ARG A 76 -19.48 5.96 3.67
N ASP A 77 -19.59 6.24 2.37
CA ASP A 77 -20.85 6.57 1.70
C ASP A 77 -21.74 5.33 1.43
N ARG A 78 -21.16 4.12 1.38
CA ARG A 78 -21.91 2.88 1.11
C ARG A 78 -22.62 2.35 2.36
N LEU A 79 -22.02 2.51 3.55
CA LEU A 79 -22.60 2.03 4.82
C LEU A 79 -23.72 2.92 5.38
N ARG A 80 -23.91 4.14 4.85
CA ARG A 80 -25.04 5.03 5.22
C ARG A 80 -26.29 4.83 4.35
N ARG A 81 -26.22 3.99 3.31
CA ARG A 81 -27.31 3.70 2.38
C ARG A 81 -27.80 2.24 2.46
N ALA A 82 -27.35 1.50 3.46
CA ALA A 82 -27.88 0.21 3.89
C ALA A 82 -28.47 0.39 5.30
#